data_AF-A0A8J4IEM7-F1
#
_entry.id   AF-A0A8J4IEM7-F1
#
_cell.length_a   1.000
_cell.length_b   1.000
_cell.length_c   1.000
_cell.angle_alpha   90.00
_cell.angle_beta   90.00
_cell.angle_gamma   90.00
#
_symmetry.space_group_name_H-M   'P 1'
#
loop_
_entity.id
_entity.type
_entity.pdbx_description
1 polymer ?
#
loop_
_entity_poly.entity_id
_entity_poly.type
_entity_poly.pdbx_seq_one_letter_code
_entity_poly.pdbx_strand_id
1 'polypeptide(L)'
;SKETIKKTRKDCVNCGNDLTRVPCYECWKDYGMDAVKTDTHCYVLSFTVQEKEKLLQMGIEEKEKGHWKLPDGREVLPKSLALRIMREFHEKTHWGTQALIDQFAIKYMCIGVYNVAKRIVSECITCQRVNK
;
A
#
# COMPACT_ATOMS: atom_id res chain seq x y z
N SER A 1 36.29 15.34 7.25
CA SER A 1 34.94 15.85 6.93
C SER A 1 34.31 14.88 5.94
N LYS A 2 33.31 14.09 6.32
CA LYS A 2 32.56 13.25 5.37
C LYS A 2 31.32 14.05 5.03
N GLU A 3 31.36 14.75 3.90
CA GLU A 3 30.18 15.40 3.35
C GLU A 3 29.13 14.35 3.02
N THR A 4 28.09 14.30 3.84
CA THR A 4 26.90 13.52 3.54
C THR A 4 26.18 14.21 2.40
N ILE A 5 26.46 13.77 1.17
CA ILE A 5 25.74 14.21 -0.03
C ILE A 5 24.27 13.83 0.16
N LYS A 6 23.44 14.83 0.49
CA LYS A 6 21.98 14.68 0.50
C LYS A 6 21.52 14.62 -0.95
N LYS A 7 21.44 13.42 -1.54
CA LYS A 7 20.83 13.22 -2.87
C LYS A 7 19.42 13.82 -2.86
N THR A 8 19.16 14.74 -3.76
CA THR A 8 17.85 15.39 -3.91
C THR A 8 17.03 14.67 -4.98
N ARG A 9 15.70 14.89 -4.99
CA ARG A 9 14.75 14.24 -5.92
C ARG A 9 15.12 14.42 -7.40
N LYS A 10 15.96 15.42 -7.72
CA LYS A 10 16.45 15.74 -9.08
C LYS A 10 17.57 14.82 -9.58
N ASP A 11 18.15 13.99 -8.72
CA ASP A 11 19.35 13.21 -9.04
C ASP A 11 19.05 11.77 -9.50
N CYS A 12 17.76 11.39 -9.62
CA CYS A 12 17.34 10.04 -10.00
C CYS A 12 17.16 9.92 -11.53
N VAL A 13 18.15 9.30 -12.20
CA VAL A 13 18.23 9.13 -13.67
C VAL A 13 16.98 8.46 -14.27
N ASN A 14 16.27 7.65 -13.48
CA ASN A 14 15.10 6.87 -13.90
C ASN A 14 13.75 7.62 -13.82
N CYS A 15 13.66 8.78 -13.16
CA CYS A 15 12.36 9.45 -12.92
C CYS A 15 12.08 10.68 -13.78
N GLY A 16 13.08 11.25 -14.45
CA GLY A 16 12.95 12.57 -15.05
C GLY A 16 12.60 13.66 -14.00
N ASN A 17 12.67 14.93 -14.41
CA ASN A 17 12.51 16.06 -13.49
C ASN A 17 11.06 16.36 -13.09
N ASP A 18 10.12 15.43 -13.29
CA ASP A 18 8.72 15.65 -12.98
C ASP A 18 8.42 15.46 -11.48
N LEU A 19 8.40 16.59 -10.77
CA LEU A 19 8.11 16.68 -9.34
C LEU A 19 6.64 16.34 -8.99
N THR A 20 5.77 16.09 -9.98
CA THR A 20 4.38 15.64 -9.75
C THR A 20 4.24 14.11 -9.74
N ARG A 21 5.23 13.37 -10.23
CA ARG A 21 5.20 11.91 -10.34
C ARG A 21 5.76 11.24 -9.06
N VAL A 22 5.07 10.20 -8.57
CA VAL A 22 5.54 9.39 -7.42
C VAL A 22 6.94 8.84 -7.75
N PRO A 23 7.96 9.02 -6.88
CA PRO A 23 9.31 8.54 -7.18
C PRO A 23 9.33 7.02 -7.37
N CYS A 24 10.18 6.52 -8.26
CA CYS A 24 10.29 5.09 -8.50
C CYS A 24 10.85 4.36 -7.26
N TYR A 25 10.62 3.05 -7.19
CA TYR A 25 11.06 2.16 -6.11
C TYR A 25 12.53 2.32 -5.74
N GLU A 26 13.40 2.49 -6.73
CA GLU A 26 14.84 2.68 -6.50
C GLU A 26 15.16 4.02 -5.84
N CYS A 27 14.47 5.11 -6.21
CA CYS A 27 14.70 6.40 -5.55
C CYS A 27 14.27 6.33 -4.07
N TRP A 28 13.25 5.56 -3.70
CA TRP A 28 12.80 5.44 -2.30
C TRP A 28 13.70 4.56 -1.44
N LYS A 29 14.31 3.51 -2.03
CA LYS A 29 15.37 2.76 -1.35
C LYS A 29 16.57 3.63 -0.99
N ASP A 30 16.99 4.52 -1.90
CA ASP A 30 18.08 5.46 -1.66
C ASP A 30 17.79 6.45 -0.51
N TYR A 31 16.52 6.73 -0.22
CA TYR A 31 16.08 7.56 0.92
C TYR A 31 15.90 6.77 2.23
N GLY A 32 16.15 5.45 2.23
CA GLY A 32 15.95 4.60 3.40
C GLY A 32 14.48 4.45 3.81
N MET A 33 13.57 4.55 2.84
CA MET A 33 12.12 4.41 3.05
C MET A 33 11.66 3.00 2.66
N ASP A 34 10.87 2.37 3.53
CA ASP A 34 10.31 1.03 3.30
C ASP A 34 9.15 1.15 2.28
N ALA A 35 9.24 0.43 1.15
CA ALA A 35 8.37 0.68 -0.01
C ALA A 35 7.99 -0.58 -0.79
N VAL A 36 6.74 -0.66 -1.26
CA VAL A 36 6.26 -1.75 -2.12
C VAL A 36 6.10 -1.25 -3.56
N LYS A 37 6.64 -2.04 -4.50
CA LYS A 37 6.45 -1.84 -5.93
C LYS A 37 5.21 -2.62 -6.38
N THR A 38 4.25 -1.91 -6.95
CA THR A 38 3.17 -2.49 -7.77
C THR A 38 3.51 -2.29 -9.25
N ASP A 39 2.75 -2.91 -10.15
CA ASP A 39 2.97 -2.82 -11.60
C ASP A 39 2.94 -1.37 -12.12
N THR A 40 2.32 -0.43 -11.38
CA THR A 40 2.15 0.98 -11.80
C THR A 40 2.61 2.03 -10.80
N HIS A 41 2.84 1.68 -9.51
CA HIS A 41 3.13 2.67 -8.46
C HIS A 41 4.07 2.14 -7.36
N CYS A 42 4.82 3.05 -6.75
CA CYS A 42 5.60 2.83 -5.53
C CYS A 42 4.86 3.39 -4.32
N TYR A 43 4.71 2.63 -3.24
CA TYR A 43 4.00 3.08 -2.03
C TYR A 43 4.82 2.90 -0.76
N VAL A 44 4.86 3.94 0.09
CA VAL A 44 5.58 3.92 1.37
C VAL A 44 4.77 3.06 2.32
N LEU A 45 5.44 2.13 2.98
CA LEU A 45 4.88 1.35 4.07
C LEU A 45 4.99 2.16 5.37
N SER A 46 3.87 2.67 5.85
CA SER A 46 3.78 3.33 7.15
C SER A 46 2.72 2.64 8.00
N PHE A 47 3.16 1.67 8.77
CA PHE A 47 2.33 0.95 9.73
C PHE A 47 2.18 1.74 11.02
N THR A 48 0.96 1.81 11.55
CA THR A 48 0.75 2.33 12.90
C THR A 48 1.29 1.36 13.94
N VAL A 49 1.54 1.85 15.15
CA VAL A 49 1.98 1.01 16.29
C VAL A 49 1.00 -0.14 16.50
N GLN A 50 -0.31 0.13 16.43
CA GLN A 50 -1.36 -0.88 16.63
C GLN A 50 -1.41 -1.93 15.51
N GLU A 51 -1.04 -1.56 14.28
CA GLU A 51 -0.92 -2.54 13.19
C GLU A 51 0.26 -3.48 13.44
N LYS A 52 1.43 -2.93 13.81
CA LYS A 52 2.62 -3.71 14.14
C LYS A 52 2.37 -4.66 15.30
N GLU A 53 1.76 -4.18 16.39
CA GLU A 53 1.40 -4.99 17.55
C GLU A 53 0.48 -6.17 17.17
N LYS A 54 -0.52 -5.94 16.31
CA LYS A 54 -1.40 -7.01 15.84
C LYS A 54 -0.69 -8.02 14.95
N LEU A 55 0.22 -7.57 14.08
CA LEU A 55 1.01 -8.48 13.25
C LEU A 55 1.89 -9.39 14.11
N LEU A 56 2.53 -8.83 15.14
CA LEU A 56 3.31 -9.60 16.11
C LEU A 56 2.43 -10.60 16.88
N GLN A 57 1.25 -10.18 17.35
CA GLN A 57 0.29 -11.08 18.02
C GLN A 57 -0.19 -12.23 17.12
N MET A 58 -0.25 -12.02 15.81
CA MET A 58 -0.59 -13.04 14.82
C MET A 58 0.61 -13.95 14.45
N GLY A 59 1.78 -13.73 15.05
CA GLY A 59 3.00 -14.47 14.72
C GLY A 59 3.58 -14.11 13.35
N ILE A 60 3.20 -12.95 12.79
CA ILE A 60 3.76 -12.44 11.55
C ILE A 60 4.99 -11.62 11.91
N GLU A 61 6.15 -12.05 11.42
CA GLU A 61 7.41 -11.39 11.69
C GLU A 61 7.76 -10.36 10.61
N GLU A 62 8.40 -9.28 11.03
CA GLU A 62 9.05 -8.31 10.15
C GLU A 62 10.30 -8.94 9.53
N LYS A 63 10.35 -9.05 8.20
CA LYS A 63 11.46 -9.70 7.49
C LYS A 63 12.59 -8.73 7.20
N GLU A 64 12.23 -7.58 6.66
CA GLU A 64 13.09 -6.42 6.46
C GLU A 64 12.40 -5.24 7.13
N LYS A 65 13.14 -4.18 7.45
CA LYS A 65 12.56 -2.99 8.10
C LYS A 65 11.31 -2.52 7.34
N GLY A 66 10.18 -2.41 8.04
CA GLY A 66 8.88 -2.02 7.49
C GLY A 66 8.18 -3.07 6.62
N HIS A 67 8.81 -4.19 6.28
CA HIS A 67 8.28 -5.22 5.39
C HIS A 67 7.81 -6.45 6.16
N TRP A 68 6.52 -6.73 6.01
CA TRP A 68 5.82 -7.81 6.68
C TRP A 68 5.24 -8.73 5.61
N LYS A 69 5.52 -10.04 5.71
CA LYS A 69 5.07 -11.04 4.75
C LYS A 69 4.43 -12.23 5.45
N LEU A 70 3.35 -12.74 4.86
CA LEU A 70 2.76 -14.00 5.27
C LEU A 70 3.62 -15.19 4.82
N PRO A 71 3.48 -16.37 5.46
CA PRO A 71 4.17 -17.60 5.03
C PRO A 71 3.84 -18.02 3.59
N ASP A 72 2.67 -17.64 3.08
CA ASP A 72 2.24 -17.88 1.69
C ASP A 72 2.84 -16.89 0.67
N GLY A 73 3.69 -15.96 1.13
CA GLY A 73 4.41 -15.00 0.30
C GLY A 73 3.68 -13.67 0.06
N ARG A 74 2.44 -13.51 0.53
CA ARG A 74 1.71 -12.24 0.38
C ARG A 74 2.31 -11.13 1.22
N GLU A 75 2.41 -9.94 0.63
CA GLU A 75 2.88 -8.74 1.33
C GLU A 75 1.75 -8.19 2.21
N VAL A 76 2.05 -7.88 3.46
CA VAL A 76 1.12 -7.16 4.33
C VAL A 76 1.26 -5.68 4.03
N LEU A 77 0.14 -4.99 3.85
CA LEU A 77 0.08 -3.55 3.62
C LEU A 77 -0.57 -2.84 4.81
N PRO A 78 -0.11 -1.62 5.15
CA PRO A 78 -0.80 -0.78 6.12
C PRO A 78 -2.18 -0.40 5.59
N LYS A 79 -3.13 -0.16 6.49
CA LYS A 79 -4.52 0.12 6.16
C LYS A 79 -4.70 1.33 5.26
N SER A 80 -3.88 2.35 5.45
CA SER A 80 -3.86 3.55 4.61
C SER A 80 -3.57 3.23 3.15
N LEU A 81 -2.64 2.32 2.89
CA LEU A 81 -2.29 1.89 1.55
C LEU A 81 -3.34 0.92 0.97
N ALA A 82 -3.81 -0.05 1.76
CA ALA A 82 -4.88 -0.95 1.35
C ALA A 82 -6.14 -0.19 0.91
N LEU A 83 -6.50 0.87 1.64
CA LEU A 83 -7.62 1.76 1.29
C LEU A 83 -7.43 2.42 -0.08
N ARG A 84 -6.22 2.90 -0.40
CA ARG A 84 -5.93 3.55 -1.69
C ARG A 84 -6.06 2.56 -2.85
N ILE A 85 -5.43 1.40 -2.73
CA ILE A 85 -5.45 0.36 -3.78
C ILE A 85 -6.89 -0.14 -4.02
N MET A 86 -7.62 -0.46 -2.95
CA MET A 86 -9.00 -0.93 -3.09
C MET A 86 -9.93 0.15 -3.65
N ARG A 87 -9.70 1.42 -3.33
CA ARG A 87 -10.47 2.54 -3.91
C ARG A 87 -10.25 2.65 -5.41
N GLU A 88 -9.00 2.52 -5.88
CA GLU A 88 -8.70 2.50 -7.32
C GLU A 88 -9.38 1.33 -8.05
N PHE A 89 -9.44 0.14 -7.44
CA PHE A 89 -10.19 -0.99 -8.01
C PHE A 89 -11.69 -0.70 -8.03
N HIS A 90 -12.24 -0.20 -6.93
CA HIS A 90 -13.66 0.06 -6.81
C HIS A 90 -14.14 1.15 -7.78
N GLU A 91 -13.39 2.24 -7.95
CA GLU A 91 -13.77 3.33 -8.86
C GLU A 91 -13.84 2.88 -10.33
N LYS A 92 -13.05 1.86 -10.72
CA LYS A 92 -13.05 1.31 -12.07
C LYS A 92 -14.11 0.23 -12.30
N THR A 93 -14.48 -0.50 -11.26
CA THR A 93 -15.26 -1.74 -11.39
C THR A 93 -16.60 -1.73 -10.66
N HIS A 94 -16.75 -0.83 -9.68
CA HIS A 94 -17.85 -0.79 -8.72
C HIS A 94 -18.10 -2.14 -8.00
N TRP A 95 -17.06 -2.96 -7.86
CA TRP A 95 -17.16 -4.23 -7.16
C TRP A 95 -17.60 -4.07 -5.71
N GLY A 96 -18.43 -5.03 -5.27
CA GLY A 96 -18.90 -5.14 -3.90
C GLY A 96 -17.79 -5.55 -2.93
N THR A 97 -18.11 -5.53 -1.63
CA THR A 97 -17.13 -5.72 -0.55
C THR A 97 -16.35 -7.02 -0.68
N GLN A 98 -17.02 -8.15 -0.94
CA GLN A 98 -16.35 -9.45 -1.05
C GLN A 98 -15.40 -9.50 -2.26
N ALA A 99 -15.84 -9.04 -3.43
CA ALA A 99 -15.01 -9.02 -4.64
C ALA A 99 -13.76 -8.14 -4.48
N LEU A 100 -13.85 -7.01 -3.77
CA LEU A 100 -12.67 -6.20 -3.43
C LEU A 100 -11.70 -6.95 -2.50
N ILE A 101 -12.22 -7.66 -1.49
CA ILE A 101 -11.40 -8.45 -0.57
C ILE A 101 -10.70 -9.56 -1.34
N ASP A 102 -11.42 -10.31 -2.17
CA ASP A 102 -10.88 -11.44 -2.92
C ASP A 102 -9.79 -10.97 -3.89
N GLN A 103 -10.03 -9.90 -4.66
CA GLN A 103 -9.04 -9.36 -5.58
C GLN A 103 -7.77 -8.87 -4.86
N PHE A 104 -7.93 -8.22 -3.71
CA PHE A 104 -6.81 -7.73 -2.92
C PHE A 104 -6.02 -8.90 -2.32
N ALA A 105 -6.71 -9.94 -1.85
CA ALA A 105 -6.13 -11.11 -1.19
C ALA A 105 -5.24 -11.96 -2.08
N ILE A 106 -5.29 -11.80 -3.42
CA ILE A 106 -4.41 -12.49 -4.37
C ILE A 106 -2.94 -12.12 -4.13
N LYS A 107 -2.65 -10.84 -3.88
CA LYS A 107 -1.28 -10.33 -3.74
C LYS A 107 -0.96 -9.83 -2.32
N TYR A 108 -1.98 -9.38 -1.58
CA TYR A 108 -1.79 -8.59 -0.37
C TYR A 108 -2.62 -9.07 0.81
N MET A 109 -2.20 -8.68 2.00
CA MET A 109 -2.94 -8.78 3.25
C MET A 109 -3.00 -7.41 3.94
N CYS A 110 -4.02 -7.16 4.75
CA CYS A 110 -4.11 -5.97 5.59
C CYS A 110 -4.93 -6.24 6.85
N ILE A 111 -4.52 -5.66 7.99
CA ILE A 111 -5.29 -5.74 9.23
C ILE A 111 -6.63 -5.02 9.09
N GLY A 112 -7.71 -5.78 9.26
CA GLY A 112 -9.07 -5.26 9.17
C GLY A 112 -9.55 -5.00 7.74
N VAL A 113 -9.08 -5.81 6.77
CA VAL A 113 -9.42 -5.72 5.34
C VAL A 113 -10.92 -5.57 5.06
N TYR A 114 -11.78 -6.27 5.80
CA TYR A 114 -13.23 -6.17 5.65
C TYR A 114 -13.75 -4.76 5.91
N ASN A 115 -13.28 -4.11 6.98
CA ASN A 115 -13.72 -2.75 7.32
C ASN A 115 -13.24 -1.72 6.29
N VAL A 116 -12.07 -1.95 5.67
CA VAL A 116 -11.58 -1.11 4.57
C VAL A 116 -12.49 -1.23 3.36
N ALA A 117 -12.74 -2.45 2.88
CA ALA A 117 -13.58 -2.70 1.72
C ALA A 117 -15.03 -2.26 1.95
N LYS A 118 -15.59 -2.55 3.12
CA LYS A 118 -16.95 -2.12 3.50
C LYS A 118 -17.08 -0.60 3.47
N ARG A 119 -16.09 0.13 4.02
CA ARG A 119 -16.08 1.59 4.02
C ARG A 119 -16.13 2.14 2.59
N ILE A 120 -15.26 1.65 1.71
CA ILE A 120 -15.19 2.10 0.31
C ILE A 120 -16.55 1.94 -0.40
N VAL A 121 -17.14 0.75 -0.30
CA VAL A 121 -18.43 0.46 -0.94
C VAL A 121 -19.55 1.29 -0.33
N SER A 122 -19.56 1.45 1.00
CA SER A 122 -20.57 2.24 1.70
C SER A 122 -20.51 3.73 1.38
N GLU A 123 -19.35 4.26 1.01
CA GLU A 123 -19.16 5.68 0.63
C GLU A 123 -19.48 5.92 -0.87
N CYS A 124 -19.75 4.88 -1.65
CA CYS A 124 -19.91 5.01 -3.11
C CYS A 124 -21.35 5.36 -3.51
N ILE A 125 -21.54 6.62 -3.93
CA ILE A 125 -22.84 7.15 -4.39
C ILE A 125 -23.40 6.34 -5.57
N THR A 126 -22.55 5.93 -6.51
CA THR A 126 -22.98 5.13 -7.67
C THR A 126 -23.55 3.79 -7.23
N CYS A 127 -22.84 3.06 -6.36
CA CYS A 127 -23.31 1.77 -5.86
C CYS A 127 -24.57 1.90 -4.99
N GLN A 128 -24.66 2.94 -4.15
CA GLN A 128 -25.85 3.21 -3.35
C GLN A 128 -27.10 3.46 -4.21
N ARG A 129 -26.94 4.06 -5.39
CA ARG A 129 -28.07 4.32 -6.31
C ARG A 129 -28.58 3.06 -7.01
N VAL A 130 -27.67 2.14 -7.35
CA VAL A 130 -27.99 0.94 -8.13
C VAL A 130 -28.46 -0.22 -7.24
N ASN A 131 -27.91 -0.36 -6.03
CA ASN A 131 -28.18 -1.49 -5.13
C ASN A 131 -29.35 -1.22 -4.17
N LYS A 132 -30.45 -0.65 -4.67
CA LYS A 132 -31.67 -0.41 -3.88
C LYS A 132 -32.50 -1.68 -3.71
#